data_AF-A0A1H4ERD2-F1
#
_entry.id   AF-A0A1H4ERD2-F1
#
_cell.length_a   1.000
_cell.length_b   1.000
_cell.length_c   1.000
_cell.angle_alpha   90.00
_cell.angle_beta   90.00
_cell.angle_gamma   90.00
#
_symmetry.space_group_name_H-M   'P 1'
#
loop_
_entity.id
_entity.type
_entity.pdbx_description
1 polymer ?
#
loop_
_entity_poly.entity_id
_entity_poly.type
_entity_poly.pdbx_seq_one_letter_code
_entity_poly.pdbx_strand_id
1 'polypeptide(L)'
;MTVKTTLSFTERHHSYLREKVRDGVFATTSAAVAAAVERLIEDEEARETALGAMADDIRARLGTSRDDYRDIDAVFADVERDIAAPDGA
;
A
#
# COMPACT_ATOMS: atom_id res chain seq x y z
N MET A 1 -19.36 -10.25 14.49
CA MET A 1 -20.39 -11.21 14.02
C MET A 1 -19.82 -11.96 12.83
N THR A 2 -20.02 -13.27 12.71
CA THR A 2 -19.54 -14.04 11.55
C THR A 2 -20.72 -14.53 10.70
N VAL A 3 -20.53 -14.57 9.38
CA VAL A 3 -21.51 -15.08 8.42
C VAL A 3 -20.94 -16.32 7.76
N LYS A 4 -21.73 -17.39 7.69
CA LYS A 4 -21.31 -18.63 7.04
C LYS A 4 -21.51 -18.52 5.54
N THR A 5 -20.43 -18.71 4.79
CA THR A 5 -20.43 -18.68 3.32
C THR A 5 -19.78 -19.95 2.80
N THR A 6 -20.37 -20.56 1.76
CA THR A 6 -19.77 -21.70 1.05
C THR A 6 -18.90 -21.18 -0.08
N LEU A 7 -17.64 -21.60 -0.11
CA LEU A 7 -16.67 -21.23 -1.15
C LEU A 7 -16.13 -22.49 -1.81
N SER A 8 -15.93 -22.45 -3.12
CA SER A 8 -15.27 -23.51 -3.87
C SER A 8 -13.80 -23.16 -4.05
N PHE A 9 -12.92 -24.05 -3.61
CA PHE A 9 -11.48 -23.93 -3.82
C PHE A 9 -11.02 -24.95 -4.85
N THR A 10 -9.96 -24.61 -5.58
CA THR A 10 -9.21 -25.63 -6.32
C THR A 10 -8.51 -26.57 -5.33
N GLU A 11 -8.16 -27.77 -5.79
CA GLU A 11 -7.49 -28.76 -4.93
C GLU A 11 -6.19 -28.21 -4.33
N ARG A 12 -5.43 -27.42 -5.09
CA ARG A 12 -4.20 -26.76 -4.63
C ARG A 12 -4.45 -25.82 -3.45
N HIS A 13 -5.49 -25.01 -3.49
CA HIS A 13 -5.78 -24.07 -2.40
C HIS A 13 -6.29 -24.80 -1.16
N HIS A 14 -7.13 -25.82 -1.37
CA HIS A 14 -7.65 -26.65 -0.29
C HIS A 14 -6.53 -27.42 0.42
N SER A 15 -5.61 -28.03 -0.33
CA SER A 15 -4.46 -28.75 0.25
C SER A 15 -3.53 -27.82 1.02
N TYR A 16 -3.23 -26.65 0.47
CA TYR A 16 -2.43 -25.62 1.12
C TYR A 16 -3.06 -25.15 2.46
N LEU A 17 -4.36 -24.84 2.48
CA LEU A 17 -5.03 -24.41 3.71
C LEU A 17 -5.05 -25.52 4.76
N ARG A 18 -5.25 -26.78 4.35
CA ARG A 18 -5.16 -27.93 5.26
C ARG A 18 -3.76 -28.10 5.85
N GLU A 19 -2.72 -27.93 5.05
CA GLU A 19 -1.33 -27.98 5.51
C GLU A 19 -1.06 -26.89 6.55
N LYS A 20 -1.47 -25.64 6.29
CA LYS A 20 -1.28 -24.55 7.26
C LYS A 20 -2.02 -24.75 8.59
N VAL A 21 -3.15 -25.43 8.57
CA VAL A 21 -3.83 -25.82 9.81
C VAL A 21 -3.08 -26.95 10.51
N ARG A 22 -2.59 -27.95 9.76
CA ARG A 22 -1.79 -29.06 10.30
C ARG A 22 -0.49 -28.58 10.95
N ASP A 23 0.16 -27.60 10.34
CA ASP A 23 1.40 -26.98 10.85
C ASP A 23 1.14 -26.08 12.07
N GLY A 24 -0.12 -25.86 12.46
CA GLY A 24 -0.50 -25.02 13.59
C GLY A 24 -0.41 -23.52 13.30
N VAL A 25 -0.19 -23.10 12.05
CA VAL A 25 -0.15 -21.69 11.64
C VAL A 25 -1.53 -21.04 11.83
N PHE A 26 -2.59 -21.79 11.54
CA PHE A 26 -3.97 -21.35 11.79
C PHE A 26 -4.75 -22.41 12.56
N ALA A 27 -5.62 -21.96 13.45
CA ALA A 27 -6.48 -22.85 14.23
C ALA A 27 -7.50 -23.61 13.36
N THR A 28 -7.99 -22.99 12.27
CA THR A 28 -8.97 -23.57 11.34
C THR A 28 -8.78 -23.04 9.93
N THR A 29 -9.34 -23.74 8.93
CA THR A 29 -9.38 -23.27 7.55
C THR A 29 -10.11 -21.93 7.42
N SER A 30 -11.20 -21.74 8.17
CA SER A 30 -11.95 -20.47 8.16
C SER A 30 -11.12 -19.30 8.70
N ALA A 31 -10.28 -19.53 9.71
CA ALA A 31 -9.36 -18.51 10.22
C ALA A 31 -8.30 -18.12 9.17
N ALA A 32 -7.75 -19.11 8.45
CA ALA A 32 -6.81 -18.86 7.35
C ALA A 32 -7.45 -18.05 6.21
N VAL A 33 -8.69 -18.40 5.83
CA VAL A 33 -9.44 -17.67 4.80
C VAL A 33 -9.76 -16.24 5.26
N ALA A 34 -10.18 -16.06 6.52
CA ALA A 34 -10.44 -14.72 7.07
C ALA A 34 -9.18 -13.85 7.03
N ALA A 35 -8.03 -14.37 7.46
CA ALA A 35 -6.75 -13.65 7.40
C ALA A 35 -6.35 -13.29 5.96
N ALA A 36 -6.58 -14.19 5.00
CA ALA A 36 -6.31 -13.91 3.59
C ALA A 36 -7.23 -12.81 3.03
N VAL A 37 -8.52 -12.81 3.41
CA VAL A 37 -9.47 -11.76 2.99
C VAL A 37 -9.12 -10.43 3.63
N GLU A 38 -8.75 -10.40 4.90
CA GLU A 38 -8.31 -9.18 5.58
C GLU A 38 -7.12 -8.56 4.85
N ARG A 39 -6.15 -9.39 4.45
CA ARG A 39 -5.00 -8.92 3.69
C ARG A 39 -5.38 -8.30 2.35
N LEU A 40 -6.35 -8.89 1.66
CA LEU A 40 -6.86 -8.33 0.40
C LEU A 40 -7.56 -6.99 0.61
N ILE A 41 -8.26 -6.79 1.73
CA ILE A 41 -8.90 -5.53 2.09
C ILE A 41 -7.82 -4.47 2.33
N GLU A 42 -6.84 -4.77 3.20
CA GLU A 42 -5.72 -3.86 3.50
C GLU A 42 -4.96 -3.44 2.23
N ASP A 43 -4.68 -4.39 1.33
CA ASP A 43 -3.97 -4.13 0.08
C ASP A 43 -4.82 -3.23 -0.86
N GLU A 44 -6.14 -3.40 -0.91
CA GLU A 44 -7.01 -2.55 -1.71
C GLU A 44 -7.14 -1.15 -1.12
N GLU A 45 -7.30 -1.01 0.19
CA GLU A 45 -7.33 0.30 0.87
C GLU A 45 -6.02 1.09 0.66
N ALA A 46 -4.88 0.40 0.77
CA ALA A 46 -3.57 0.98 0.50
C ALA A 46 -3.44 1.42 -0.97
N ARG A 47 -3.95 0.59 -1.90
CA ARG A 47 -3.97 0.91 -3.33
C ARG A 47 -4.83 2.13 -3.63
N GLU A 48 -6.06 2.19 -3.11
CA GLU A 48 -6.97 3.31 -3.31
C GLU A 48 -6.36 4.61 -2.79
N THR A 49 -5.74 4.58 -1.60
CA THR A 49 -5.05 5.72 -1.00
C THR A 49 -3.91 6.21 -1.90
N ALA A 50 -3.06 5.30 -2.37
CA ALA A 50 -1.94 5.64 -3.23
C ALA A 50 -2.40 6.23 -4.58
N LEU A 51 -3.42 5.64 -5.20
CA LEU A 51 -3.99 6.13 -6.45
C LEU A 51 -4.67 7.50 -6.28
N GLY A 52 -5.35 7.72 -5.15
CA GLY A 52 -5.92 9.02 -4.79
C GLY A 52 -4.85 10.10 -4.70
N ALA A 53 -3.79 9.85 -3.93
CA ALA A 53 -2.67 10.77 -3.78
C ALA A 53 -1.98 11.08 -5.13
N MET A 54 -1.74 10.07 -5.97
CA MET A 54 -1.18 10.27 -7.31
C MET A 54 -2.09 11.13 -8.20
N ALA A 55 -3.40 10.89 -8.15
CA ALA A 55 -4.35 11.66 -8.95
C ALA A 55 -4.43 13.13 -8.49
N ASP A 56 -4.34 13.38 -7.18
CA ASP A 56 -4.28 14.72 -6.60
C ASP A 56 -3.00 15.45 -7.02
N ASP A 57 -1.84 14.78 -6.95
CA ASP A 57 -0.56 15.30 -7.42
C ASP A 57 -0.58 15.66 -8.90
N ILE A 58 -1.15 14.79 -9.75
CA ILE A 58 -1.29 15.06 -11.19
C ILE A 58 -2.17 16.29 -11.41
N ARG A 59 -3.30 16.39 -10.71
CA ARG A 59 -4.21 17.54 -10.81
C ARG A 59 -3.54 18.83 -10.33
N ALA A 60 -2.77 18.78 -9.25
CA ALA A 60 -1.99 19.90 -8.75
C ALA A 60 -0.99 20.39 -9.81
N ARG A 61 -0.21 19.47 -10.39
CA ARG A 61 0.78 19.80 -11.44
C ARG A 61 0.14 20.37 -12.70
N LEU A 62 -1.02 19.85 -13.11
CA LEU A 62 -1.76 20.38 -14.25
C LEU A 62 -2.29 21.80 -14.01
N GLY A 63 -2.55 22.15 -12.75
CA GLY A 63 -2.96 23.51 -12.34
C GLY A 63 -1.81 24.48 -12.10
N THR A 64 -0.57 24.00 -11.98
CA THR A 64 0.63 24.85 -11.76
C THR A 64 0.96 25.66 -13.01
N SER A 65 1.08 26.98 -12.87
CA SER A 65 1.52 27.84 -13.97
C SER A 65 2.95 27.51 -14.38
N ARG A 66 3.31 27.70 -15.65
CA ARG A 66 4.69 27.53 -16.12
C ARG A 66 5.67 28.47 -15.41
N ASP A 67 5.21 29.64 -15.02
CA ASP A 67 6.03 30.63 -14.31
C ASP A 67 6.37 30.20 -12.87
N ASP A 68 5.63 29.22 -12.32
CA ASP A 68 5.88 28.66 -10.99
C ASP A 68 6.89 27.49 -11.02
N TYR A 69 7.32 27.05 -12.21
CA TYR A 69 8.35 26.02 -12.33
C TYR A 69 9.70 26.58 -11.93
N ARG A 70 10.41 25.88 -11.05
CA ARG A 70 11.77 26.25 -10.63
C ARG A 70 12.80 25.56 -11.52
N ASP A 71 13.89 26.26 -11.77
CA ASP A 71 15.08 25.69 -12.41
C ASP A 71 15.69 24.60 -11.51
N ILE A 72 16.00 23.44 -12.11
CA ILE A 72 16.40 22.26 -11.36
C ILE A 72 17.77 22.43 -10.70
N ASP A 73 18.72 23.09 -11.36
CA ASP A 73 20.07 23.30 -10.85
C ASP A 73 20.03 24.27 -9.66
N ALA A 74 19.20 25.32 -9.75
CA ALA A 74 18.95 26.23 -8.63
C ALA A 74 18.31 25.53 -7.42
N VAL A 75 17.36 24.62 -7.65
CA VAL A 75 16.72 23.83 -6.57
C VAL A 75 17.73 22.91 -5.88
N PHE A 76 18.55 22.18 -6.63
CA PHE A 76 19.57 21.32 -6.03
C PHE A 76 20.63 22.12 -5.27
N ALA A 77 21.08 23.26 -5.81
CA ALA A 77 22.03 24.12 -5.12
C ALA A 77 21.48 24.70 -3.80
N ASP A 78 20.17 24.98 -3.74
CA ASP A 78 19.51 25.41 -2.50
C ASP A 78 19.43 24.25 -1.50
N VAL A 79 18.99 23.06 -1.93
CA VAL A 79 18.89 21.87 -1.06
C VAL A 79 20.27 21.44 -0.53
N GLU A 80 21.30 21.47 -1.37
CA GLU A 80 22.68 21.18 -0.95
C GLU A 80 23.18 22.17 0.09
N ARG A 81 22.83 23.45 -0.05
CA ARG A 81 23.15 24.49 0.94
C ARG A 81 22.43 24.24 2.26
N ASP A 82 21.16 23.87 2.21
CA ASP A 82 20.35 23.56 3.40
C ASP A 82 20.86 22.31 4.13
N ILE A 83 21.24 21.26 3.39
CA ILE A 83 21.82 20.04 3.97
C ILE A 83 23.23 20.31 4.54
N ALA A 84 24.03 21.15 3.88
CA ALA A 84 25.38 21.49 4.32
C ALA A 84 25.42 22.50 5.48
N ALA A 85 24.30 23.19 5.72
CA ALA A 85 24.07 24.02 6.90
C ALA A 85 23.03 23.35 7.82
N PRO A 86 23.34 22.19 8.44
CA PRO A 86 22.47 21.66 9.47
C PRO A 86 22.47 22.69 10.61
N ASP A 87 21.32 23.34 10.82
CA ASP A 87 21.04 24.42 11.77
C ASP A 87 22.20 24.88 12.68
N GLY A 88 22.52 26.17 12.59
CA GLY A 88 23.26 26.86 13.63
C GLY A 88 22.64 26.62 15.01
N ALA A 89 23.49 26.24 15.95
CA ALA A 89 23.23 26.32 17.39
C ALA A 89 22.88 27.75 17.83
#